data_AF-A0A9W7CHC6-F1
#
_entry.id   AF-A0A9W7CHC6-F1
#
_cell.length_a   1.000
_cell.length_b   1.000
_cell.length_c   1.000
_cell.angle_alpha   90.00
_cell.angle_beta   90.00
_cell.angle_gamma   90.00
#
_symmetry.space_group_name_H-M   'P 1'
#
loop_
_entity.id
_entity.type
_entity.pdbx_description
1 polymer ?
#
loop_
_entity_poly.entity_id
_entity_poly.type
_entity_poly.pdbx_seq_one_letter_code
_entity_poly.pdbx_strand_id
1 'polypeptide(L)'
;MSLHISTLHRNKRCLLAYQSHRTSKLRDLRFETSIIPPHLKKQLSKQEIEYFKEYDTLLESYQRSLGLSLTSFVGGTLGGEGAPMSNMIEIRVTKKGGAGEIITDDGGTVDLKEGTTHFLKRGDVERMIRMGEVEQVRGGV
;
A
#
# COMPACT_ATOMS: atom_id res chain seq x y z
N MET A 1 -38.33 26.19 19.70
CA MET A 1 -38.13 25.23 18.59
C MET A 1 -36.70 25.18 18.01
N SER A 2 -35.73 26.04 18.41
CA SER A 2 -34.36 26.02 17.82
C SER A 2 -33.35 25.08 18.50
N LEU A 3 -33.61 24.64 19.74
CA LEU A 3 -32.66 23.81 20.50
C LEU A 3 -32.50 22.41 19.89
N HIS A 4 -33.59 21.74 19.51
CA HIS A 4 -33.54 20.42 18.88
C HIS A 4 -32.78 20.43 17.53
N ILE A 5 -33.03 21.46 16.71
CA ILE A 5 -32.35 21.65 15.43
C ILE A 5 -30.84 21.86 15.66
N SER A 6 -30.47 22.67 16.65
CA SER A 6 -29.07 22.95 16.99
C SER A 6 -28.34 21.69 17.49
N THR A 7 -28.98 20.88 18.34
CA THR A 7 -28.43 19.61 18.81
C THR A 7 -28.26 18.60 17.68
N LEU A 8 -29.25 18.51 16.77
CA LEU A 8 -29.16 17.64 15.60
C LEU A 8 -28.02 18.07 14.65
N HIS A 9 -27.85 19.36 14.43
CA HIS A 9 -26.74 19.91 13.64
C HIS A 9 -25.38 19.58 14.26
N ARG A 10 -25.25 19.67 15.59
CA ARG A 10 -24.03 19.29 16.31
C ARG A 10 -23.72 17.80 16.11
N ASN A 11 -24.71 16.93 16.32
CA ASN A 11 -24.53 15.48 16.14
C ASN A 11 -24.14 15.14 14.70
N LYS A 12 -24.81 15.75 13.72
CA LYS A 12 -24.48 15.58 12.29
C LYS A 12 -23.03 15.98 12.00
N ARG A 13 -22.56 17.12 12.50
CA ARG A 13 -21.17 17.58 12.32
C ARG A 13 -20.17 16.61 12.95
N CYS A 14 -20.42 16.16 14.17
CA CYS A 14 -19.52 15.22 14.86
C CYS A 14 -19.42 13.88 14.11
N LEU A 15 -20.54 13.34 13.64
CA LEU A 15 -20.57 12.09 12.88
C LEU A 15 -19.87 12.22 11.52
N LEU A 16 -20.11 13.32 10.80
CA LEU A 16 -19.42 13.59 9.53
C LEU A 16 -17.92 13.79 9.73
N ALA A 17 -17.50 14.49 10.78
CA ALA A 17 -16.10 14.68 11.11
C ALA A 17 -15.41 13.34 11.42
N TYR A 18 -16.05 12.47 12.20
CA TYR A 18 -15.55 11.13 12.47
C TYR A 18 -15.40 10.30 11.19
N GLN A 19 -16.43 10.30 10.32
CA GLN A 19 -16.39 9.57 9.06
C GLN A 19 -15.33 10.12 8.10
N SER A 20 -15.18 11.44 8.03
CA SER A 20 -14.15 12.11 7.20
C SER A 20 -12.74 11.79 7.70
N HIS A 21 -12.52 11.77 9.02
CA HIS A 21 -11.24 11.40 9.60
C HIS A 21 -10.88 9.94 9.28
N ARG A 22 -11.85 9.02 9.41
CA ARG A 22 -11.63 7.60 9.10
C ARG A 22 -11.35 7.35 7.63
N THR A 23 -12.10 7.98 6.73
CA THR A 23 -11.87 7.85 5.28
C THR A 23 -10.51 8.44 4.87
N SER A 24 -10.06 9.53 5.51
CA SER A 24 -8.71 10.07 5.29
C SER A 24 -7.63 9.05 5.67
N LYS A 25 -7.73 8.42 6.84
CA LYS A 25 -6.80 7.34 7.24
C LYS A 25 -6.82 6.14 6.29
N LEU A 26 -7.97 5.79 5.73
CA LEU A 26 -8.06 4.70 4.74
C LEU A 26 -7.36 5.06 3.43
N ARG A 27 -7.41 6.34 3.02
CA ARG A 27 -6.65 6.80 1.86
C ARG A 27 -5.15 6.72 2.13
N ASP A 28 -4.69 7.19 3.29
CA ASP A 28 -3.27 7.10 3.66
C ASP A 28 -2.80 5.64 3.69
N LEU A 29 -3.60 4.74 4.28
CA LEU A 29 -3.35 3.31 4.30
C LEU A 29 -3.20 2.72 2.89
N ARG A 30 -3.96 3.22 1.91
CA ARG A 30 -3.87 2.78 0.51
C ARG A 30 -2.56 3.21 -0.16
N PHE A 31 -1.95 4.31 0.27
CA PHE A 31 -0.62 4.71 -0.22
C PHE A 31 0.48 3.88 0.42
N GLU A 32 0.34 3.52 1.69
CA GLU A 32 1.30 2.65 2.40
C GLU A 32 1.22 1.19 1.93
N THR A 33 0.00 0.65 1.83
CA THR A 33 -0.29 -0.75 1.55
C THR A 33 -1.31 -0.90 0.42
N SER A 34 -1.05 -1.80 -0.52
CA SER A 34 -2.00 -2.08 -1.62
C SER A 34 -3.16 -2.96 -1.14
N ILE A 35 -2.96 -3.73 -0.07
CA ILE A 35 -3.91 -4.68 0.46
C ILE A 35 -4.17 -4.34 1.92
N ILE A 36 -5.45 -4.30 2.32
CA ILE A 36 -5.84 -4.10 3.72
C ILE A 36 -5.30 -5.28 4.56
N PRO A 37 -4.42 -5.02 5.54
CA PRO A 37 -3.92 -6.06 6.42
C PRO A 37 -5.05 -6.80 7.16
N PRO A 38 -4.92 -8.12 7.41
CA PRO A 38 -6.00 -8.93 7.98
C PRO A 38 -6.41 -8.50 9.40
N HIS A 39 -5.48 -7.91 10.16
CA HIS A 39 -5.76 -7.37 11.50
C HIS A 39 -6.62 -6.10 11.42
N LEU A 40 -6.31 -5.18 10.49
CA LEU A 40 -7.08 -3.97 10.26
C LEU A 40 -8.46 -4.29 9.68
N LYS A 41 -8.58 -5.29 8.81
CA LYS A 41 -9.85 -5.69 8.19
C LYS A 41 -10.98 -5.95 9.21
N LYS A 42 -10.65 -6.41 10.43
CA LYS A 42 -11.63 -6.62 11.52
C LYS A 42 -12.16 -5.32 12.12
N GLN A 43 -11.45 -4.21 11.96
CA GLN A 43 -11.78 -2.88 12.49
C GLN A 43 -12.45 -1.96 11.46
N LEU A 44 -12.61 -2.43 10.21
CA LEU A 44 -13.34 -1.73 9.16
C LEU A 44 -14.77 -2.25 9.05
N SER A 45 -15.69 -1.33 8.78
CA SER A 45 -17.05 -1.66 8.37
C SER A 45 -17.09 -2.17 6.91
N LYS A 46 -18.18 -2.84 6.52
CA LYS A 46 -18.35 -3.37 5.16
C LYS A 46 -18.26 -2.26 4.10
N GLN A 47 -18.86 -1.11 4.40
CA GLN A 47 -18.87 0.07 3.54
C GLN A 47 -17.48 0.68 3.37
N GLU A 48 -16.65 0.66 4.41
CA GLU A 48 -15.27 1.16 4.32
C GLU A 48 -14.38 0.24 3.49
N ILE A 49 -14.62 -1.07 3.54
CA ILE A 49 -13.90 -2.04 2.70
C ILE A 49 -14.29 -1.84 1.22
N GLU A 50 -15.57 -1.62 0.94
CA GLU A 50 -16.07 -1.30 -0.40
C GLU A 50 -15.48 0.01 -0.92
N TYR A 51 -15.52 1.07 -0.11
CA TYR A 51 -14.88 2.35 -0.40
C TYR A 51 -13.39 2.21 -0.73
N PHE A 52 -12.65 1.40 0.03
CA PHE A 52 -11.22 1.18 -0.23
C PHE A 52 -10.99 0.53 -1.60
N LYS A 53 -11.82 -0.44 -1.99
CA LYS A 53 -11.73 -1.10 -3.29
C LYS A 53 -12.07 -0.17 -4.45
N GLU A 54 -13.11 0.66 -4.30
CA GLU A 54 -13.47 1.66 -5.30
C GLU A 54 -12.40 2.75 -5.43
N TYR A 55 -11.81 3.15 -4.31
CA TYR A 55 -10.70 4.11 -4.31
C TYR A 55 -9.45 3.53 -4.97
N ASP A 56 -9.18 2.24 -4.76
CA ASP A 56 -8.08 1.51 -5.41
C ASP A 56 -8.25 1.49 -6.93
N THR A 57 -9.42 1.09 -7.44
CA THR A 57 -9.69 1.07 -8.89
C THR A 57 -9.63 2.47 -9.52
N LEU A 58 -10.14 3.48 -8.82
CA LEU A 58 -10.05 4.87 -9.25
C LEU A 58 -8.60 5.35 -9.33
N LEU A 59 -7.79 5.05 -8.30
CA LEU A 59 -6.38 5.42 -8.29
C LEU A 59 -5.61 4.71 -9.41
N GLU A 60 -5.86 3.43 -9.64
CA GLU A 60 -5.25 2.71 -10.76
C GLU A 60 -5.61 3.33 -12.11
N SER A 61 -6.87 3.71 -12.32
CA SER A 61 -7.28 4.38 -13.57
C SER A 61 -6.55 5.71 -13.77
N TYR A 62 -6.32 6.45 -12.70
CA TYR A 62 -5.59 7.71 -12.71
C TYR A 62 -4.08 7.50 -12.96
N GLN A 63 -3.49 6.47 -12.37
CA GLN A 63 -2.10 6.10 -12.62
C GLN A 63 -1.89 5.67 -14.08
N ARG A 64 -2.84 4.91 -14.65
CA ARG A 64 -2.81 4.50 -16.06
C ARG A 64 -2.88 5.70 -17.00
N SER A 65 -3.74 6.68 -16.73
CA SER A 65 -3.87 7.87 -17.59
C SER A 65 -2.63 8.75 -17.55
N LEU A 66 -1.94 8.81 -16.41
CA LEU A 66 -0.68 9.54 -16.25
C LEU A 66 0.56 8.77 -16.73
N GLY A 67 0.45 7.44 -16.90
CA GLY A 67 1.61 6.58 -17.16
C GLY A 67 2.62 6.55 -16.00
N LEU A 68 2.22 6.92 -14.79
CA LEU A 68 3.09 7.07 -13.62
C LEU A 68 2.53 6.30 -12.43
N SER A 69 3.40 5.56 -11.75
CA SER A 69 3.08 4.89 -10.50
C SER A 69 3.25 5.87 -9.33
N LEU A 70 2.17 6.54 -8.94
CA LEU A 70 2.15 7.44 -7.78
C LEU A 70 2.37 6.73 -6.43
N THR A 71 2.29 5.40 -6.43
CA THR A 71 2.39 4.61 -5.20
C THR A 71 3.79 4.05 -5.01
N SER A 72 4.65 3.93 -6.03
CA SER A 72 6.05 3.44 -5.88
C SER A 72 7.01 4.45 -5.21
N PHE A 73 6.47 5.47 -4.54
CA PHE A 73 7.24 6.55 -3.92
C PHE A 73 7.09 6.59 -2.39
N VAL A 74 6.48 5.57 -1.78
CA VAL A 74 6.27 5.54 -0.32
C VAL A 74 7.44 4.85 0.36
N GLY A 75 8.61 5.44 0.17
CA GLY A 75 9.90 4.97 0.67
C GLY A 75 10.91 6.09 0.81
N GLY A 76 10.48 7.28 1.26
CA GLY A 76 11.37 8.37 1.67
C GLY A 76 11.33 9.59 0.76
N THR A 77 10.91 10.72 1.36
CA THR A 77 11.30 12.11 1.01
C THR A 77 11.05 12.62 -0.41
N LEU A 78 10.18 13.63 -0.52
CA LEU A 78 10.30 14.69 -1.52
C LEU A 78 11.66 15.37 -1.35
N GLY A 79 12.67 14.87 -2.05
CA GLY A 79 14.05 15.29 -1.96
C GLY A 79 14.90 14.17 -2.54
N GLY A 80 15.67 14.47 -3.58
CA GLY A 80 16.53 13.50 -4.22
C GLY A 80 17.55 12.87 -3.27
N GLU A 81 18.37 11.98 -3.83
CA GLU A 81 19.55 11.40 -3.20
C GLU A 81 19.33 10.09 -2.43
N GLY A 82 18.90 9.07 -3.16
CA GLY A 82 19.59 7.78 -3.11
C GLY A 82 20.13 7.52 -4.51
N ALA A 83 21.44 7.62 -4.71
CA ALA A 83 22.07 7.55 -6.03
C ALA A 83 21.67 6.27 -6.81
N PRO A 84 21.68 6.29 -8.16
CA PRO A 84 21.18 5.21 -9.01
C PRO A 84 22.02 3.91 -8.98
N MET A 85 22.96 3.75 -8.06
CA MET A 85 24.03 2.76 -8.20
C MET A 85 23.88 1.46 -7.40
N SER A 86 23.00 1.34 -6.39
CA SER A 86 22.92 0.05 -5.65
C SER A 86 21.69 -0.13 -4.76
N ASN A 87 20.48 0.06 -5.27
CA ASN A 87 19.27 -0.25 -4.50
C ASN A 87 18.93 -1.76 -4.56
N MET A 88 19.93 -2.63 -4.38
CA MET A 88 19.72 -4.07 -4.23
C MET A 88 19.39 -4.37 -2.77
N ILE A 89 18.32 -5.14 -2.56
CA ILE A 89 17.85 -5.51 -1.23
C ILE A 89 17.74 -7.02 -1.11
N GLU A 90 18.04 -7.53 0.08
CA GLU A 90 17.84 -8.94 0.40
C GLU A 90 16.40 -9.12 0.90
N ILE A 91 15.61 -9.88 0.15
CA ILE A 91 14.24 -10.24 0.50
C ILE A 91 14.16 -11.70 0.90
N ARG A 92 13.26 -12.01 1.83
CA ARG A 92 12.84 -13.36 2.19
C ARG A 92 11.37 -13.55 1.83
N VAL A 93 11.06 -14.66 1.17
CA VAL A 93 9.68 -14.97 0.80
C VAL A 93 8.93 -15.51 2.00
N THR A 94 7.93 -14.75 2.49
CA THR A 94 7.13 -15.10 3.68
C THR A 94 5.75 -15.64 3.30
N LYS A 95 5.31 -15.45 2.04
CA LYS A 95 4.03 -15.97 1.56
C LYS A 95 4.00 -17.50 1.55
N LYS A 96 3.03 -18.08 2.27
CA LYS A 96 2.71 -19.51 2.22
C LYS A 96 2.15 -19.87 0.84
N GLY A 97 2.88 -20.70 0.10
CA GLY A 97 2.53 -21.13 -1.27
C GLY A 97 3.39 -20.58 -2.40
N GLY A 98 4.48 -19.86 -2.10
CA GLY A 98 5.38 -19.28 -3.11
C GLY A 98 4.82 -18.00 -3.74
N ALA A 99 5.70 -17.09 -4.14
CA ALA A 99 5.30 -15.84 -4.77
C ALA A 99 5.29 -15.92 -6.32
N GLY A 100 5.59 -17.09 -6.87
CA GLY A 100 5.63 -17.38 -8.29
C GLY A 100 6.96 -16.97 -8.95
N GLU A 101 7.04 -17.16 -10.27
CA GLU A 101 8.15 -16.65 -11.07
C GLU A 101 7.97 -15.14 -11.30
N ILE A 102 9.00 -14.37 -10.97
CA ILE A 102 9.09 -12.96 -11.34
C ILE A 102 10.08 -12.77 -12.47
N ILE A 103 9.79 -11.81 -13.34
CA ILE A 103 10.72 -11.34 -14.37
C ILE A 103 11.41 -10.12 -13.79
N THR A 104 12.71 -10.24 -13.56
CA THR A 104 13.58 -9.13 -13.12
C THR A 104 13.75 -8.18 -14.30
N ASP A 105 13.98 -6.88 -14.04
CA ASP A 105 14.19 -5.88 -15.11
C ASP A 105 15.40 -6.21 -16.01
N ASP A 106 16.35 -7.00 -15.50
CA ASP A 106 17.50 -7.53 -16.26
C ASP A 106 17.15 -8.75 -17.16
N GLY A 107 15.87 -9.12 -17.27
CA GLY A 107 15.38 -10.24 -18.09
C GLY A 107 15.58 -11.63 -17.49
N GLY A 108 16.02 -11.72 -16.23
CA GLY A 108 16.15 -12.99 -15.51
C GLY A 108 14.82 -13.42 -14.87
N THR A 109 14.40 -14.66 -15.11
CA THR A 109 13.27 -15.28 -14.39
C THR A 109 13.76 -15.84 -13.05
N VAL A 110 13.18 -15.39 -11.95
CA VAL A 110 13.52 -15.86 -10.60
C VAL A 110 12.30 -16.50 -9.97
N ASP A 111 12.43 -17.78 -9.59
CA ASP A 111 11.37 -18.54 -8.91
C ASP A 111 11.42 -18.29 -7.40
N LEU A 112 10.39 -17.63 -6.87
CA LEU A 112 10.29 -17.25 -5.46
C LEU A 112 9.54 -18.32 -4.66
N LYS A 113 10.31 -19.24 -4.06
CA LYS A 113 9.77 -20.32 -3.21
C LYS A 113 9.66 -19.88 -1.75
N GLU A 114 8.73 -20.50 -1.01
CA GLU A 114 8.53 -20.19 0.41
C GLU A 114 9.83 -20.39 1.22
N GLY A 115 10.25 -19.35 1.93
CA GLY A 115 11.43 -19.38 2.78
C GLY A 115 12.77 -19.15 2.08
N THR A 116 12.82 -18.97 0.75
CA THR A 116 14.08 -18.61 0.06
C THR A 116 14.42 -17.14 0.25
N THR A 117 15.72 -16.83 0.20
CA THR A 117 16.24 -15.47 0.20
C THR A 117 16.81 -15.12 -1.17
N HIS A 118 16.51 -13.91 -1.66
CA HIS A 118 16.96 -13.44 -2.96
C HIS A 118 17.49 -12.01 -2.85
N PHE A 119 18.51 -11.70 -3.65
CA PHE A 119 19.08 -10.37 -3.74
C PHE A 119 18.62 -9.74 -5.05
N LEU A 120 17.70 -8.77 -4.95
CA LEU A 120 17.02 -8.19 -6.11
C LEU A 120 17.00 -6.66 -6.01
N LYS A 121 16.85 -6.00 -7.16
CA LYS A 121 16.66 -4.55 -7.20
C LYS A 121 15.33 -4.21 -6.51
N ARG A 122 15.33 -3.18 -5.68
CA ARG A 122 14.15 -2.73 -4.92
C ARG A 122 12.94 -2.49 -5.82
N GLY A 123 13.13 -1.93 -7.02
CA GLY A 123 12.04 -1.66 -7.97
C GLY A 123 11.21 -2.90 -8.34
N ASP A 124 11.87 -4.04 -8.53
CA ASP A 124 11.21 -5.29 -8.96
C ASP A 124 10.38 -5.92 -7.84
N VAL A 125 10.83 -5.74 -6.59
CA VAL A 125 10.22 -6.38 -5.40
C VAL A 125 9.36 -5.43 -4.57
N GLU A 126 9.36 -4.12 -4.85
CA GLU A 126 8.62 -3.12 -4.06
C GLU A 126 7.12 -3.40 -3.99
N ARG A 127 6.53 -3.81 -5.12
CA ARG A 127 5.12 -4.19 -5.18
C ARG A 127 4.83 -5.40 -4.27
N MET A 128 5.74 -6.37 -4.22
CA MET A 128 5.58 -7.60 -3.44
C MET A 128 5.75 -7.35 -1.94
N ILE A 129 6.68 -6.47 -1.56
CA ILE A 129 6.84 -6.00 -0.18
C ILE A 129 5.55 -5.33 0.29
N ARG A 130 4.98 -4.45 -0.55
CA ARG A 130 3.72 -3.74 -0.23
C ARG A 130 2.51 -4.67 -0.10
N MET A 131 2.48 -5.74 -0.89
CA MET A 131 1.44 -6.79 -0.78
C MET A 131 1.65 -7.69 0.45
N GLY A 132 2.80 -7.60 1.13
CA GLY A 132 3.16 -8.43 2.27
C GLY A 132 3.55 -9.85 1.90
N GLU A 133 3.98 -10.09 0.65
CA GLU A 133 4.35 -11.42 0.16
C GLU A 133 5.81 -11.77 0.47
N VAL A 134 6.65 -10.74 0.56
CA VAL A 134 8.08 -10.84 0.85
C VAL A 134 8.46 -9.86 1.95
N GLU A 135 9.39 -10.26 2.80
CA GLU A 135 9.92 -9.48 3.92
C GLU A 135 11.35 -9.05 3.61
N GLN A 136 11.69 -7.80 3.87
CA GLN A 136 13.06 -7.31 3.70
C GLN A 136 13.92 -7.71 4.91
N VAL A 137 15.00 -8.44 4.69
CA VAL A 137 15.90 -8.92 5.76
C VAL A 137 17.06 -7.94 6.01
N ARG A 138 17.61 -7.32 4.95
CA ARG A 138 18.72 -6.37 5.06
C ARG A 138 18.61 -5.25 4.02
N GLY A 139 18.72 -4.00 4.46
CA GLY A 139 19.00 -2.86 3.59
C GLY A 139 20.49 -2.81 3.31
N GLY A 140 20.90 -2.79 2.04
CA GLY A 140 22.29 -2.54 1.69
C GLY A 140 22.76 -1.24 2.34
N VAL A 141 23.90 -1.31 3.02
CA VAL A 141 24.62 -0.13 3.56
C VAL A 141 25.11 0.71 2.40
#